data_AF-A0A7Y9DRV3-F1
#
_entry.id   AF-A0A7Y9DRV3-F1
#
_cell.length_a   1.000
_cell.length_b   1.000
_cell.length_c   1.000
_cell.angle_alpha   90.00
_cell.angle_beta   90.00
_cell.angle_gamma   90.00
#
_symmetry.space_group_name_H-M   'P 1'
#
loop_
_entity.id
_entity.type
_entity.pdbx_description
1 polymer ?
#
loop_
_entity_poly.entity_id
_entity_poly.type
_entity_poly.pdbx_seq_one_letter_code
_entity_poly.pdbx_strand_id
1 'polypeptide(L)'
;MLSADGTAVGFNGVALGRSQVYGTVAEAVCVQSPRHRCPSTWCDCGFYCFHDADQARGLACDEQYERSVLLEVLASGRYVSYELGLRYQRQTVRSVHLGRCRCGRTAAALDDVGGGIVGWRRLEAVCRECAGRRAVLSLEQLTRLAGVPVTVDEGAERSVLAPLAPLSGPDSGSAALPPEAEIPLLSAEVTLLQARLDEVQRRLQRLTEPS
;
A
#
# COMPACT_ATOMS: atom_id res chain seq x y z
N MET A 1 -0.30 9.11 -11.84
CA MET A 1 0.26 9.48 -13.17
C MET A 1 -0.88 9.97 -14.05
N LEU A 2 -0.60 10.94 -14.92
CA LEU A 2 -1.54 11.46 -15.93
C LEU A 2 -0.94 11.23 -17.33
N SER A 3 -1.73 10.74 -18.27
CA SER A 3 -1.28 10.53 -19.65
C SER A 3 -0.89 11.85 -20.31
N ALA A 4 0.00 11.81 -21.30
CA ALA A 4 0.50 13.02 -21.96
C ALA A 4 -0.61 13.84 -22.65
N ASP A 5 -1.66 13.18 -23.12
CA ASP A 5 -2.88 13.76 -23.70
C ASP A 5 -3.92 14.20 -22.64
N GLY A 6 -3.69 13.90 -21.36
CA GLY A 6 -4.55 14.27 -20.25
C GLY A 6 -5.85 13.49 -20.13
N THR A 7 -6.04 12.41 -20.90
CA THR A 7 -7.30 11.66 -20.96
C THR A 7 -7.36 10.43 -20.05
N ALA A 8 -6.24 10.03 -19.45
CA ALA A 8 -6.18 8.84 -18.61
C ALA A 8 -5.28 9.06 -17.38
N VAL A 9 -5.61 8.34 -16.31
CA VAL A 9 -4.77 8.26 -15.11
C VAL A 9 -4.40 6.82 -14.82
N GLY A 10 -3.26 6.66 -14.17
CA GLY A 10 -2.80 5.36 -13.70
C GLY A 10 -1.83 5.49 -12.54
N PHE A 11 -1.48 4.33 -11.99
CA PHE A 11 -0.66 4.19 -10.81
C PHE A 11 0.62 3.45 -11.17
N ASN A 12 1.75 4.00 -10.79
CA ASN A 12 3.03 3.29 -10.87
C ASN A 12 3.40 2.76 -9.50
N GLY A 13 4.07 1.61 -9.48
CA GLY A 13 4.62 1.07 -8.24
C GLY A 13 5.75 1.94 -7.71
N VAL A 14 6.17 1.59 -6.50
CA VAL A 14 7.36 2.10 -5.82
C VAL A 14 8.54 1.16 -6.10
N ALA A 15 9.77 1.66 -6.03
CA ALA A 15 11.00 0.93 -6.43
C ALA A 15 10.95 0.37 -7.88
N LEU A 16 11.02 -0.95 -8.07
CA LEU A 16 11.09 -1.61 -9.39
C LEU A 16 9.82 -1.41 -10.24
N GLY A 17 8.66 -1.18 -9.60
CA GLY A 17 7.39 -0.93 -10.29
C GLY A 17 7.26 0.47 -10.88
N ARG A 18 8.28 1.34 -10.74
CA ARG A 18 8.24 2.74 -11.22
C ARG A 18 8.27 2.88 -12.74
N SER A 19 8.73 1.85 -13.46
CA SER A 19 8.87 1.88 -14.91
C SER A 19 7.57 1.60 -15.67
N GLN A 20 6.50 1.24 -14.96
CA GLN A 20 5.22 0.90 -15.58
C GLN A 20 4.05 1.59 -14.88
N VAL A 21 3.07 2.00 -15.68
CA VAL A 21 1.82 2.59 -15.19
C VAL A 21 0.71 1.57 -15.39
N TYR A 22 0.03 1.26 -14.30
CA TYR A 22 -1.11 0.36 -14.23
C TYR A 22 -2.40 1.17 -14.16
N GLY A 23 -3.43 0.69 -14.87
CA GLY A 23 -4.78 1.23 -14.74
C GLY A 23 -5.43 0.86 -13.41
N THR A 24 -6.68 1.27 -13.24
CA THR A 24 -7.49 0.93 -12.05
C THR A 24 -7.80 -0.56 -11.97
N VAL A 25 -7.85 -1.25 -13.09
CA VAL A 25 -7.86 -2.72 -13.19
C VAL A 25 -6.61 -3.14 -13.94
N ALA A 26 -5.80 -4.00 -13.34
CA ALA A 26 -4.53 -4.40 -13.93
C ALA A 26 -4.12 -5.81 -13.56
N GLU A 27 -3.35 -6.43 -14.47
CA GLU A 27 -2.58 -7.64 -14.20
C GLU A 27 -1.10 -7.30 -14.07
N ALA A 28 -0.43 -7.99 -13.16
CA ALA A 28 0.97 -7.76 -12.86
C ALA A 28 1.83 -8.27 -14.01
N VAL A 29 2.76 -7.42 -14.45
CA VAL A 29 3.74 -7.76 -15.49
C VAL A 29 5.14 -7.69 -14.87
N CYS A 30 5.99 -8.64 -15.24
CA CYS A 30 7.38 -8.63 -14.80
C CYS A 30 8.21 -7.77 -15.75
N VAL A 31 8.80 -6.70 -15.22
CA VAL A 31 9.70 -5.81 -15.97
C VAL A 31 11.05 -6.48 -16.25
N GLN A 32 11.48 -7.39 -15.38
CA GLN A 32 12.78 -8.06 -15.52
C GLN A 32 12.78 -9.16 -16.58
N SER A 33 11.70 -9.93 -16.70
CA SER A 33 11.63 -11.06 -17.63
C SER A 33 10.19 -11.54 -17.85
N PRO A 34 9.74 -11.70 -19.10
CA PRO A 34 8.43 -12.28 -19.40
C PRO A 34 8.42 -13.82 -19.26
N ARG A 35 9.53 -14.46 -18.86
CA ARG A 35 9.67 -15.93 -18.86
C ARG A 35 8.95 -16.64 -17.71
N HIS A 36 8.47 -15.90 -16.71
CA HIS A 36 7.69 -16.48 -15.62
C HIS A 36 6.34 -15.78 -15.48
N ARG A 37 5.41 -16.49 -14.83
CA ARG A 37 4.12 -15.91 -14.48
C ARG A 37 4.26 -15.02 -13.25
N CYS A 38 3.47 -13.96 -13.20
CA CYS A 38 3.38 -13.08 -12.05
C CYS A 38 2.24 -13.53 -11.12
N PRO A 39 2.39 -13.43 -9.80
CA PRO A 39 3.64 -13.16 -9.08
C PRO A 39 4.51 -14.44 -9.01
N SER A 40 5.79 -14.24 -8.69
CA SER A 40 6.80 -15.30 -8.61
C SER A 40 7.56 -15.20 -7.28
N THR A 41 7.99 -16.32 -6.71
CA THR A 41 8.74 -16.35 -5.44
C THR A 41 10.21 -15.93 -5.57
N TRP A 42 10.73 -15.91 -6.80
CA TRP A 42 12.14 -15.59 -7.10
C TRP A 42 12.30 -14.25 -7.83
N CYS A 43 11.23 -13.44 -7.89
CA CYS A 43 11.23 -12.14 -8.55
C CYS A 43 10.30 -11.17 -7.82
N ASP A 44 10.60 -9.88 -7.90
CA ASP A 44 9.81 -8.82 -7.27
C ASP A 44 8.56 -8.36 -8.04
N CYS A 45 8.04 -9.23 -8.91
CA CYS A 45 6.82 -8.99 -9.66
C CYS A 45 5.55 -9.27 -8.85
N GLY A 46 4.49 -8.52 -9.13
CA GLY A 46 3.20 -8.62 -8.46
C GLY A 46 2.78 -7.34 -7.77
N PHE A 47 1.48 -7.23 -7.48
CA PHE A 47 0.94 -6.13 -6.68
C PHE A 47 1.09 -6.48 -5.20
N TYR A 48 2.00 -5.79 -4.51
CA TYR A 48 2.18 -5.97 -3.06
C TYR A 48 1.07 -5.25 -2.30
N CYS A 49 0.40 -5.98 -1.40
CA CYS A 49 -0.73 -5.49 -0.62
C CYS A 49 -0.56 -5.85 0.86
N PHE A 50 -0.88 -4.89 1.71
CA PHE A 50 -1.01 -5.08 3.15
C PHE A 50 -2.43 -5.51 3.51
N HIS A 51 -2.58 -6.15 4.67
CA HIS A 51 -3.89 -6.49 5.22
C HIS A 51 -4.51 -5.34 6.02
N ASP A 52 -3.67 -4.42 6.49
CA ASP A 52 -4.06 -3.26 7.29
C ASP A 52 -3.62 -1.96 6.61
N ALA A 53 -4.51 -0.96 6.59
CA ALA A 53 -4.21 0.37 6.07
C ALA A 53 -3.13 1.09 6.88
N ASP A 54 -3.04 0.88 8.19
CA ASP A 54 -2.05 1.52 9.05
C ASP A 54 -0.64 1.00 8.79
N GLN A 55 -0.49 -0.28 8.40
CA GLN A 55 0.79 -0.81 7.93
C GLN A 55 1.25 -0.11 6.64
N ALA A 56 0.33 0.12 5.71
CA ALA A 56 0.62 0.84 4.47
C ALA A 56 0.95 2.32 4.74
N ARG A 57 0.26 2.96 5.68
CA ARG A 57 0.56 4.34 6.12
C ARG A 57 1.92 4.44 6.80
N GLY A 58 2.31 3.44 7.59
CA GLY A 58 3.62 3.40 8.26
C GLY A 58 4.79 3.51 7.27
N LEU A 59 4.62 3.06 6.03
CA LEU A 59 5.62 3.24 4.98
C LEU A 59 5.86 4.71 4.63
N ALA A 60 4.87 5.60 4.78
CA ALA A 60 5.02 7.01 4.42
C ALA A 60 6.09 7.76 5.23
N CYS A 61 6.62 7.15 6.30
CA CYS A 61 7.80 7.64 7.04
C CYS A 61 9.11 7.52 6.24
N ASP A 62 9.16 6.66 5.23
CA ASP A 62 10.29 6.54 4.31
C ASP A 62 10.12 7.55 3.16
N GLU A 63 11.19 8.29 2.84
CA GLU A 63 11.21 9.27 1.74
C GLU A 63 10.79 8.67 0.39
N GLN A 64 11.01 7.37 0.18
CA GLN A 64 10.59 6.67 -1.02
C GLN A 64 9.06 6.58 -1.16
N TYR A 65 8.34 6.55 -0.04
CA TYR A 65 6.90 6.35 0.01
C TYR A 65 6.13 7.60 0.47
N GLU A 66 6.79 8.60 1.06
CA GLU A 66 6.16 9.80 1.67
C GLU A 66 5.20 10.55 0.73
N ARG A 67 5.43 10.48 -0.59
CA ARG A 67 4.63 11.17 -1.63
C ARG A 67 3.73 10.24 -2.42
N SER A 68 3.63 8.98 -2.00
CA SER A 68 2.78 8.00 -2.66
C SER A 68 1.33 8.21 -2.27
N VAL A 69 0.42 7.76 -3.14
CA VAL A 69 -1.00 7.63 -2.81
C VAL A 69 -1.24 6.25 -2.23
N LEU A 70 -2.18 6.15 -1.29
CA LEU A 70 -2.63 4.87 -0.77
C LEU A 70 -3.79 4.36 -1.64
N LEU A 71 -3.70 3.11 -2.06
CA LEU A 71 -4.73 2.46 -2.87
C LEU A 71 -5.43 1.39 -2.03
N GLU A 72 -6.74 1.51 -1.87
CA GLU A 72 -7.56 0.40 -1.40
C GLU A 72 -7.94 -0.45 -2.59
N VAL A 73 -7.69 -1.77 -2.52
CA VAL A 73 -7.81 -2.64 -3.68
C VAL A 73 -8.48 -3.96 -3.35
N LEU A 74 -9.16 -4.52 -4.34
CA LEU A 74 -9.41 -5.95 -4.41
C LEU A 74 -8.28 -6.61 -5.16
N ALA A 75 -7.54 -7.47 -4.47
CA ALA A 75 -6.47 -8.27 -5.04
C ALA A 75 -6.95 -9.70 -5.28
N SER A 76 -6.57 -10.30 -6.41
CA SER A 76 -7.06 -11.63 -6.80
C SER A 76 -6.09 -12.37 -7.73
N GLY A 77 -6.44 -13.61 -8.05
CA GLY A 77 -5.62 -14.50 -8.88
C GLY A 77 -4.52 -15.18 -8.06
N ARG A 78 -3.41 -15.48 -8.72
CA ARG A 78 -2.25 -16.09 -8.05
C ARG A 78 -1.67 -15.14 -7.01
N TYR A 79 -1.20 -15.69 -5.90
CA TYR A 79 -0.51 -14.91 -4.87
C TYR A 79 0.70 -15.65 -4.32
N VAL A 80 1.64 -14.89 -3.77
CA VAL A 80 2.79 -15.39 -3.00
C VAL A 80 2.95 -14.53 -1.75
N SER A 81 3.36 -15.16 -0.64
CA SER A 81 3.76 -14.42 0.56
C SER A 81 5.08 -13.72 0.32
N TYR A 82 5.19 -12.47 0.76
CA TYR A 82 6.40 -11.68 0.63
C TYR A 82 6.51 -10.69 1.80
N GLU A 83 7.59 -10.77 2.57
CA GLU A 83 7.82 -9.93 3.75
C GLU A 83 6.62 -9.90 4.72
N LEU A 84 6.00 -8.74 4.91
CA LEU A 84 4.88 -8.48 5.82
C LEU A 84 3.51 -8.60 5.14
N GLY A 85 3.45 -9.00 3.87
CA GLY A 85 2.21 -9.01 3.11
C GLY A 85 2.16 -10.06 2.00
N LEU A 86 1.28 -9.81 1.03
CA LEU A 86 1.02 -10.71 -0.09
C LEU A 86 1.20 -9.96 -1.40
N ARG A 87 1.79 -10.64 -2.39
CA ARG A 87 1.84 -10.17 -3.77
C ARG A 87 0.79 -10.90 -4.59
N TYR A 88 0.03 -10.16 -5.38
CA TYR A 88 -1.06 -10.70 -6.20
C TYR A 88 -0.84 -10.50 -7.70
N GLN A 89 -1.45 -11.38 -8.48
CA GLN A 89 -1.47 -11.31 -9.94
C GLN A 89 -2.32 -10.15 -10.44
N ARG A 90 -3.48 -9.92 -9.82
CA ARG A 90 -4.46 -8.94 -10.30
C ARG A 90 -4.84 -7.98 -9.19
N GLN A 91 -4.95 -6.71 -9.56
CA GLN A 91 -5.41 -5.63 -8.71
C GLN A 91 -6.62 -4.94 -9.34
N THR A 92 -7.60 -4.59 -8.52
CA THR A 92 -8.71 -3.69 -8.85
C THR A 92 -8.78 -2.62 -7.79
N VAL A 93 -8.42 -1.39 -8.15
CA VAL A 93 -8.52 -0.23 -7.26
C VAL A 93 -9.99 0.03 -6.94
N ARG A 94 -10.28 0.25 -5.66
CA ARG A 94 -11.61 0.58 -5.14
C ARG A 94 -11.69 2.03 -4.72
N SER A 95 -10.62 2.56 -4.14
CA SER A 95 -10.52 3.96 -3.74
C SER A 95 -9.05 4.40 -3.77
N VAL A 96 -8.85 5.71 -3.88
CA VAL A 96 -7.54 6.36 -3.84
C VAL A 96 -7.54 7.36 -2.70
N HIS A 97 -6.56 7.25 -1.82
CA HIS A 97 -6.35 8.20 -0.73
C HIS A 97 -5.08 9.01 -0.98
N LEU A 98 -5.26 10.32 -1.11
CA LEU A 98 -4.17 11.27 -1.30
C LEU A 98 -3.51 11.56 0.05
N GLY A 99 -2.19 11.49 0.08
CA GLY A 99 -1.40 12.01 1.20
C GLY A 99 -1.45 13.53 1.28
N ARG A 100 -0.57 14.08 2.12
CA ARG A 100 -0.48 15.53 2.36
C ARG A 100 0.29 16.24 1.25
N CYS A 101 0.11 17.55 1.19
CA CYS A 101 1.03 18.42 0.48
C CYS A 101 2.41 18.37 1.14
N ARG A 102 3.48 18.62 0.38
CA ARG A 102 4.86 18.75 0.90
C ARG A 102 5.00 19.72 2.09
N CYS A 103 4.14 20.73 2.20
CA CYS A 103 4.14 21.66 3.33
C CYS A 103 3.40 21.14 4.58
N GLY A 104 2.90 19.90 4.56
CA GLY A 104 2.15 19.28 5.65
C GLY A 104 0.63 19.53 5.62
N ARG A 105 0.16 20.52 4.85
CA ARG A 105 -1.28 20.81 4.73
C ARG A 105 -2.04 19.74 3.94
N THR A 106 -3.34 19.65 4.21
CA THR A 106 -4.32 18.87 3.46
C THR A 106 -4.20 19.12 1.96
N ALA A 107 -4.08 18.04 1.20
CA ALA A 107 -4.06 18.10 -0.25
C ALA A 107 -5.44 18.50 -0.79
N ALA A 108 -5.44 19.31 -1.85
CA ALA A 108 -6.65 19.79 -2.50
C ALA A 108 -6.65 19.58 -4.02
N ALA A 109 -5.50 19.20 -4.59
CA ALA A 109 -5.31 18.90 -6.00
C ALA A 109 -4.02 18.08 -6.18
N LEU A 110 -3.69 17.72 -7.41
CA LEU A 110 -2.37 17.21 -7.78
C LEU A 110 -1.70 18.13 -8.80
N ASP A 111 -0.40 18.36 -8.63
CA ASP A 111 0.42 19.17 -9.53
C ASP A 111 1.42 18.30 -10.31
N ASP A 112 1.78 18.74 -11.52
CA ASP A 112 2.83 18.12 -12.33
C ASP A 112 4.20 18.52 -11.78
N VAL A 113 4.99 17.55 -11.32
CA VAL A 113 6.31 17.80 -10.75
C VAL A 113 7.43 17.84 -11.78
N GLY A 114 7.11 17.87 -13.08
CA GLY A 114 8.08 18.01 -14.17
C GLY A 114 8.88 16.73 -14.45
N GLY A 115 8.38 15.57 -14.01
CA GLY A 115 8.99 14.26 -14.22
C GLY A 115 7.96 13.21 -14.64
N GLY A 116 8.40 11.96 -14.80
CA GLY A 116 7.52 10.85 -15.16
C GLY A 116 8.23 9.79 -15.99
N ILE A 117 7.45 9.07 -16.80
CA ILE A 117 7.95 8.12 -17.79
C ILE A 117 7.38 8.50 -19.16
N VAL A 118 7.90 7.91 -20.25
CA VAL A 118 7.44 8.23 -21.61
C VAL A 118 5.91 8.05 -21.71
N GLY A 119 5.22 9.10 -22.14
CA GLY A 119 3.76 9.12 -22.26
C GLY A 119 2.99 9.44 -20.97
N TRP A 120 3.67 9.59 -19.83
CA TRP A 120 3.04 9.77 -18.52
C TRP A 120 3.73 10.81 -17.64
N ARG A 121 2.95 11.78 -17.15
CA ARG A 121 3.37 12.81 -16.19
C ARG A 121 3.20 12.31 -14.77
N ARG A 122 4.21 12.52 -13.93
CA ARG A 122 4.13 12.27 -12.48
C ARG A 122 3.41 13.42 -11.82
N LEU A 123 2.43 13.07 -10.99
CA LEU A 123 1.66 14.01 -10.21
C LEU A 123 1.95 13.82 -8.72
N GLU A 124 1.99 14.92 -7.97
CA GLU A 124 2.09 14.91 -6.50
C GLU A 124 0.98 15.71 -5.86
N ALA A 125 0.55 15.29 -4.67
CA ALA A 125 -0.50 15.94 -3.91
C ALA A 125 -0.06 17.35 -3.47
N VAL A 126 -0.93 18.34 -3.66
CA VAL A 126 -0.64 19.74 -3.35
C VAL A 126 -1.84 20.42 -2.67
N CYS A 127 -1.56 21.28 -1.69
CA CYS A 127 -2.59 22.11 -1.06
C CYS A 127 -2.89 23.36 -1.91
N ARG A 128 -4.04 24.00 -1.69
CA ARG A 128 -4.47 25.19 -2.47
C ARG A 128 -3.43 26.31 -2.46
N GLU A 129 -2.83 26.58 -1.30
CA GLU A 129 -1.82 27.63 -1.15
C GLU A 129 -0.54 27.32 -1.93
N CYS A 130 -0.04 26.08 -1.83
CA CYS A 130 1.16 25.70 -2.56
C CYS A 130 0.89 25.68 -4.06
N ALA A 131 -0.27 25.18 -4.51
CA ALA A 131 -0.65 25.17 -5.92
C ALA A 131 -0.60 26.60 -6.51
N GLY A 132 -1.12 27.58 -5.78
CA GLY A 132 -1.15 28.97 -6.22
C GLY A 132 -1.96 29.12 -7.51
N ARG A 133 -1.31 29.58 -8.59
CA ARG A 133 -1.92 29.75 -9.92
C ARG A 133 -1.53 28.67 -10.93
N ARG A 134 -0.85 27.60 -10.49
CA ARG A 134 -0.44 26.51 -11.38
C ARG A 134 -1.65 25.74 -11.90
N ALA A 135 -1.51 25.16 -13.10
CA ALA A 135 -2.49 24.22 -13.62
C ALA A 135 -2.39 22.91 -12.82
N VAL A 136 -3.44 22.59 -12.09
CA VAL A 136 -3.52 21.40 -11.24
C VAL A 136 -4.66 20.50 -11.68
N LEU A 137 -4.51 19.20 -11.42
CA LEU A 137 -5.58 18.22 -11.56
C LEU A 137 -6.43 18.23 -10.28
N SER A 138 -7.71 18.59 -10.40
CA SER A 138 -8.61 18.55 -9.24
C SER A 138 -8.96 17.11 -8.83
N LEU A 139 -9.35 16.91 -7.57
CA LEU A 139 -9.79 15.60 -7.06
C LEU A 139 -11.02 15.08 -7.82
N GLU A 140 -11.92 15.97 -8.21
CA GLU A 140 -13.09 15.62 -9.01
C GLU A 140 -12.70 15.13 -10.42
N GLN A 141 -11.76 15.82 -11.08
CA GLN A 141 -11.24 15.38 -12.37
C GLN A 141 -10.52 14.04 -12.24
N LEU A 142 -9.70 13.87 -11.20
CA LEU A 142 -9.03 12.60 -10.94
C LEU A 142 -10.03 11.48 -10.68
N THR A 143 -11.09 11.73 -9.91
CA THR A 143 -12.17 10.76 -9.64
C THR A 143 -12.84 10.34 -10.94
N ARG A 144 -13.15 11.27 -11.84
CA ARG A 144 -13.73 10.96 -13.15
C ARG A 144 -12.79 10.12 -14.02
N LEU A 145 -11.52 10.50 -14.10
CA LEU A 145 -10.53 9.80 -14.93
C LEU A 145 -10.19 8.41 -14.38
N ALA A 146 -10.12 8.26 -13.07
CA ALA A 146 -9.85 6.98 -12.42
C ALA A 146 -11.09 6.07 -12.38
N GLY A 147 -12.30 6.63 -12.41
CA GLY A 147 -13.54 5.87 -12.26
C GLY A 147 -13.71 5.27 -10.86
N VAL A 148 -12.97 5.76 -9.88
CA VAL A 148 -13.02 5.34 -8.46
C VAL A 148 -12.97 6.57 -7.56
N PRO A 149 -13.58 6.53 -6.37
CA PRO A 149 -13.55 7.63 -5.42
C PRO A 149 -12.11 8.01 -5.04
N VAL A 150 -11.85 9.31 -4.98
CA VAL A 150 -10.59 9.89 -4.51
C VAL A 150 -10.87 10.76 -3.30
N THR A 151 -10.24 10.46 -2.18
CA THR A 151 -10.34 11.24 -0.95
C THR A 151 -8.97 11.63 -0.44
N VAL A 152 -8.91 12.53 0.55
CA VAL A 152 -7.68 12.79 1.31
C VAL A 152 -7.57 11.72 2.40
N ASP A 153 -6.36 11.24 2.68
CA ASP A 153 -6.11 10.30 3.76
C ASP A 153 -6.21 10.99 5.12
N GLU A 154 -7.37 10.86 5.77
CA GLU A 154 -7.62 11.31 7.14
C GLU A 154 -6.71 10.62 8.19
N GLY A 155 -6.14 9.45 7.87
CA GLY A 155 -5.15 8.79 8.71
C GLY A 155 -3.82 9.53 8.71
N ALA A 156 -3.37 10.01 7.54
CA ALA A 156 -2.23 10.92 7.43
C ALA A 156 -2.51 12.23 8.20
N GLU A 157 -3.75 12.72 8.14
CA GLU A 157 -4.48 13.61 9.08
C GLU A 157 -4.03 13.61 10.55
N ARG A 158 -4.21 12.45 11.16
CA ARG A 158 -4.07 12.25 12.61
C ARG A 158 -2.62 12.10 13.06
N SER A 159 -1.75 11.56 12.21
CA SER A 159 -0.36 11.23 12.59
C SER A 159 0.50 12.44 12.99
N VAL A 160 0.19 13.65 12.48
CA VAL A 160 0.95 14.89 12.80
C VAL A 160 0.29 15.71 13.92
N LEU A 161 -1.03 15.55 14.12
CA LEU A 161 -1.80 16.26 15.14
C LEU A 161 -1.90 15.49 16.46
N ALA A 162 -1.50 14.22 16.49
CA ALA A 162 -1.17 13.58 17.75
C ALA A 162 -0.09 14.45 18.40
N PRO A 163 -0.35 15.03 19.59
CA PRO A 163 0.71 15.68 20.34
C PRO A 163 1.89 14.71 20.38
N LEU A 164 3.10 15.18 20.07
CA LEU A 164 4.29 14.45 20.47
C LEU A 164 4.10 14.21 21.96
N ALA A 165 3.73 12.97 22.32
CA ALA A 165 3.59 12.64 23.71
C ALA A 165 4.91 13.05 24.36
N PRO A 166 4.89 13.78 25.49
CA PRO A 166 6.13 13.98 26.22
C PRO A 166 6.80 12.61 26.35
N LEU A 167 8.12 12.55 26.12
CA LEU A 167 8.92 11.35 26.34
C LEU A 167 8.87 11.00 27.84
N SER A 168 7.72 10.51 28.28
CA SER A 168 7.61 9.68 29.47
C SER A 168 8.41 8.42 29.14
N GLY A 169 9.21 7.99 30.10
CA GLY A 169 10.09 6.82 29.96
C GLY A 169 9.34 5.55 29.49
N PRO A 170 10.06 4.44 29.30
CA PRO A 170 9.54 3.25 28.62
C PRO A 170 8.35 2.66 29.40
N ASP A 171 7.14 3.04 29.00
CA ASP A 171 5.90 2.41 29.41
C ASP A 171 5.06 2.11 28.15
N SER A 172 5.27 0.89 27.65
CA SER A 172 4.21 -0.06 27.29
C SER A 172 2.98 0.51 26.56
N GLY A 173 3.15 0.85 25.28
CA GLY A 173 2.05 1.21 24.37
C GLY A 173 1.54 0.03 23.53
N SER A 174 1.16 -1.08 24.16
CA SER A 174 0.14 -1.98 23.60
C SER A 174 -1.19 -1.47 24.12
N ALA A 175 -2.18 -1.25 23.25
CA ALA A 175 -3.54 -1.04 23.72
C ALA A 175 -4.00 -2.32 24.44
N ALA A 176 -3.78 -2.35 25.75
CA ALA A 176 -4.16 -3.48 26.59
C ALA A 176 -5.68 -3.62 26.47
N LEU A 177 -6.11 -4.76 25.92
CA LEU A 177 -7.49 -5.19 26.05
C LEU A 177 -7.74 -5.37 27.56
N PRO A 178 -8.99 -5.24 28.06
CA PRO A 178 -9.25 -5.57 29.45
C PRO A 178 -8.65 -6.95 29.75
N PRO A 179 -7.93 -7.14 30.87
CA PRO A 179 -7.13 -8.36 31.13
C PRO A 179 -7.95 -9.65 31.03
N GLU A 180 -9.27 -9.55 31.17
CA GLU A 180 -10.24 -10.63 31.00
C GLU A 180 -10.44 -11.09 29.54
N ALA A 181 -10.12 -10.25 28.55
CA ALA A 181 -10.20 -10.53 27.11
C ALA A 181 -8.84 -10.87 26.49
N GLU A 182 -7.72 -10.51 27.14
CA GLU A 182 -6.37 -10.86 26.70
C GLU A 182 -6.07 -12.36 26.87
N ILE A 183 -6.48 -12.94 28.00
CA ILE A 183 -6.23 -14.36 28.28
C ILE A 183 -6.94 -15.28 27.26
N PRO A 184 -8.23 -15.07 26.91
CA PRO A 184 -8.89 -15.85 25.85
C PRO A 184 -8.24 -15.68 24.47
N LEU A 185 -7.82 -14.47 24.12
CA LEU A 185 -7.18 -14.19 22.82
C LEU A 185 -5.81 -14.90 22.72
N LEU A 186 -4.97 -14.74 23.73
CA LEU A 186 -3.66 -15.39 23.82
C LEU A 186 -3.81 -16.92 23.86
N SER A 187 -4.85 -17.44 24.54
CA SER A 187 -5.17 -18.87 24.54
C SER A 187 -5.55 -19.38 23.14
N ALA A 188 -6.34 -18.60 22.39
CA ALA A 188 -6.69 -18.93 21.00
C ALA A 188 -5.46 -18.92 20.08
N GLU A 189 -4.57 -17.94 20.23
CA GLU A 189 -3.31 -17.86 19.47
C GLU A 189 -2.38 -19.04 19.80
N VAL A 190 -2.20 -19.37 21.08
CA VAL A 190 -1.40 -20.53 21.51
C VAL A 190 -1.98 -21.83 20.95
N THR A 191 -3.31 -21.98 20.96
CA THR A 191 -3.99 -23.16 20.38
C THR A 191 -3.72 -23.27 18.87
N LEU A 192 -3.75 -22.15 18.15
CA LEU A 192 -3.46 -22.11 16.73
C LEU A 192 -2.00 -22.45 16.42
N LEU A 193 -1.06 -21.95 17.23
CA LEU A 193 0.36 -22.27 17.11
C LEU A 193 0.64 -23.76 17.39
N GLN A 194 -0.01 -24.33 18.39
CA GLN A 194 0.07 -25.77 18.70
C GLN A 194 -0.44 -26.62 17.53
N ALA A 195 -1.61 -26.28 16.96
CA ALA A 195 -2.15 -27.01 15.80
C ALA A 195 -1.22 -26.94 14.57
N ARG A 196 -0.54 -25.81 14.35
CA ARG A 196 0.45 -25.64 13.29
C ARG A 196 1.70 -26.48 13.54
N LEU A 197 2.19 -26.54 14.78
CA LEU A 197 3.31 -27.38 15.17
C LEU A 197 3.00 -28.86 14.98
N ASP A 198 1.80 -29.31 15.37
CA ASP A 198 1.36 -30.70 15.20
C ASP A 198 1.29 -31.11 13.72
N GLU A 199 0.85 -30.21 12.84
CA GLU A 199 0.86 -30.46 11.39
C GLU A 199 2.29 -30.56 10.83
N VAL A 200 3.21 -29.72 11.30
CA VAL A 200 4.62 -29.81 10.91
C VAL A 200 5.24 -31.11 11.39
N GLN A 201 4.97 -31.52 12.63
CA GLN A 201 5.44 -32.79 13.18
C GLN A 201 4.89 -33.99 12.39
N ARG A 202 3.59 -33.99 12.06
CA ARG A 202 2.99 -35.03 11.21
C ARG A 202 3.59 -35.08 9.79
N ARG A 203 4.01 -33.95 9.24
CA ARG A 203 4.74 -33.91 7.97
C ARG A 203 6.15 -34.47 8.10
N LEU A 204 6.88 -34.10 9.15
CA LEU A 204 8.22 -34.62 9.41
C LEU A 204 8.20 -36.12 9.62
N GLN A 205 7.28 -36.64 10.44
CA GLN A 205 7.12 -38.07 10.67
C GLN A 205 6.90 -38.84 9.36
N ARG A 206 5.99 -38.38 8.49
CA ARG A 206 5.78 -39.00 7.17
C ARG A 206 7.01 -38.99 6.26
N LEU A 207 7.91 -38.03 6.44
CA LEU A 207 9.14 -37.92 5.65
C LEU A 207 10.31 -38.72 6.25
N THR A 208 10.27 -39.01 7.56
CA THR A 208 11.30 -39.78 8.26
C THR A 208 10.88 -41.21 8.60
N GLU A 209 9.64 -41.60 8.32
CA GLU A 209 9.21 -43.00 8.37
C GLU A 209 10.02 -43.80 7.33
N PRO A 210 10.81 -44.80 7.76
CA PRO A 210 11.51 -45.67 6.82
C PRO A 210 10.48 -46.50 6.06
N SER A 211 10.61 -46.52 4.73
CA SER A 211 9.80 -47.36 3.83
C SER A 211 10.00 -48.85 4.09
#